data_AF-A0A914TTN7-F1
#
_entry.id   AF-A0A914TTN7-F1
#
_cell.length_a   1.000
_cell.length_b   1.000
_cell.length_c   1.000
_cell.angle_alpha   90.00
_cell.angle_beta   90.00
_cell.angle_gamma   90.00
#
_symmetry.space_group_name_H-M   'P 1'
#
loop_
_entity.id
_entity.type
_entity.pdbx_description
1 polymer ?
#
loop_
_entity_poly.entity_id
_entity_poly.type
_entity_poly.pdbx_seq_one_letter_code
_entity_poly.pdbx_strand_id
1 'polypeptide(L)'
;MLADPQTEIFRKHFGANFPDLTEIAKNAPLVFVNSNELYDLPRPTLHKIVNIGGLGMKQASANPLPKEYSDLIEKVDSVVVFSFGSVANATLMPNEWKEAFMGAFSRFPKTQFFLRYEGSDIKPPKNVHFSQWLPQVDLLRKLLFQRLLLNEKSSKQSFLLFRSIVLQRF
;
A
#
# COMPACT_ATOMS: atom_id res chain seq x y z
N MET A 1 -15.91 -8.56 27.48
CA MET A 1 -14.77 -8.55 26.53
C MET A 1 -14.92 -9.79 25.68
N LEU A 2 -15.14 -9.62 24.37
CA LEU A 2 -15.27 -10.75 23.44
C LEU A 2 -13.93 -11.48 23.39
N ALA A 3 -13.94 -12.80 23.45
CA ALA A 3 -12.73 -13.61 23.31
C ALA A 3 -12.03 -13.23 21.99
N ASP A 4 -10.76 -12.88 22.07
CA ASP A 4 -9.97 -12.56 20.89
C ASP A 4 -9.84 -13.84 20.04
N PRO A 5 -10.38 -13.89 18.81
CA PRO A 5 -10.29 -15.06 17.94
C PRO A 5 -8.83 -15.49 17.71
N GLN A 6 -7.88 -14.56 17.82
CA GLN A 6 -6.46 -14.85 17.70
C GLN A 6 -5.96 -15.66 18.89
N THR A 7 -6.38 -15.34 20.12
CA THR A 7 -5.98 -16.09 21.33
C THR A 7 -6.37 -17.57 21.22
N GLU A 8 -7.55 -17.86 20.66
CA GLU A 8 -8.01 -19.23 20.47
C GLU A 8 -7.15 -20.01 19.45
N ILE A 9 -6.70 -19.33 18.39
CA ILE A 9 -5.75 -19.91 17.43
C ILE A 9 -4.43 -20.24 18.13
N PHE A 10 -3.92 -19.37 18.99
CA PHE A 10 -2.69 -19.64 19.74
C PHE A 10 -2.87 -20.82 20.71
N ARG A 11 -3.99 -20.91 21.41
CA ARG A 11 -4.28 -22.05 22.29
C ARG A 11 -4.35 -23.38 21.55
N LYS A 12 -4.90 -23.38 20.34
CA LYS A 12 -4.94 -24.57 19.48
C LYS A 12 -3.53 -25.08 19.10
N HIS A 13 -2.58 -24.17 18.87
CA HIS A 13 -1.24 -24.54 18.38
C HIS A 13 -0.19 -24.69 19.48
N PHE A 14 -0.30 -23.92 20.57
CA PHE A 14 0.68 -23.84 21.65
C PHE A 14 0.15 -24.39 22.99
N GLY A 15 -1.11 -24.82 23.04
CA GLY A 15 -1.75 -25.45 24.20
C GLY A 15 -2.82 -24.59 24.85
N ALA A 16 -3.83 -25.23 25.43
CA ALA A 16 -5.00 -24.57 26.02
C ALA A 16 -4.65 -23.52 27.10
N ASN A 17 -3.49 -23.66 27.73
CA ASN A 17 -3.01 -22.75 28.78
C ASN A 17 -2.28 -21.51 28.22
N PHE A 18 -2.24 -21.31 26.91
CA PHE A 18 -1.62 -20.11 26.33
C PHE A 18 -2.34 -18.84 26.85
N PRO A 19 -1.59 -17.86 27.38
CA PRO A 19 -2.16 -16.66 27.99
C PRO A 19 -2.90 -15.81 26.96
N ASP A 20 -3.86 -15.01 27.44
CA ASP A 20 -4.60 -14.11 26.56
C ASP A 20 -3.66 -13.07 25.93
N LEU A 21 -3.76 -12.87 24.61
CA LEU A 21 -2.89 -11.95 23.88
C LEU A 21 -2.99 -10.51 24.40
N THR A 22 -4.16 -10.10 24.89
CA THR A 22 -4.35 -8.78 25.50
C THR A 22 -3.59 -8.67 26.82
N GLU A 23 -3.57 -9.74 27.62
CA GLU A 23 -2.80 -9.77 28.87
C GLU A 23 -1.30 -9.75 28.62
N ILE A 24 -0.82 -10.45 27.59
CA ILE A 24 0.59 -10.37 27.16
C ILE A 24 0.93 -8.93 26.76
N ALA A 25 0.11 -8.29 25.93
CA ALA A 25 0.33 -6.93 25.47
C ALA A 25 0.31 -5.91 26.63
N LYS A 26 -0.61 -6.06 27.60
CA LYS A 26 -0.68 -5.22 28.80
C LYS A 26 0.58 -5.32 29.64
N ASN A 27 1.12 -6.52 29.82
CA ASN A 27 2.29 -6.79 30.67
C ASN A 27 3.62 -6.57 29.96
N ALA A 28 3.62 -6.23 28.67
CA ALA A 28 4.85 -5.89 27.96
C ALA A 28 5.55 -4.68 28.61
N PRO A 29 6.87 -4.79 28.91
CA PRO A 29 7.63 -3.70 29.53
C PRO A 29 7.94 -2.56 28.54
N LEU A 30 7.92 -2.85 27.24
CA LEU A 30 8.17 -1.91 26.16
C LEU A 30 7.34 -2.29 24.93
N VAL A 31 6.79 -1.30 24.23
CA VAL A 31 5.96 -1.49 23.03
C VAL A 31 6.50 -0.60 21.93
N PHE A 32 7.00 -1.23 20.87
CA PHE A 32 7.44 -0.53 19.67
C PHE A 32 6.28 -0.36 18.69
N VAL A 33 6.03 0.88 18.28
CA VAL A 33 4.98 1.21 17.32
C VAL A 33 5.63 1.72 16.05
N ASN A 34 5.33 1.09 14.91
CA ASN A 34 5.83 1.53 13.60
C ASN A 34 5.07 2.78 13.11
N SER A 35 5.22 3.89 13.82
CA SER A 35 4.57 5.16 13.50
C SER A 35 5.46 6.33 13.92
N ASN A 36 5.00 7.55 13.67
CA ASN A 36 5.64 8.79 14.08
C ASN A 36 4.61 9.70 14.76
N GLU A 37 4.96 10.18 15.95
CA GLU A 37 4.11 11.01 16.81
C GLU A 37 3.60 12.28 16.14
N LEU A 38 4.38 12.84 15.19
CA LEU A 38 4.01 14.05 14.47
C LEU A 38 2.90 13.83 13.44
N TYR A 39 2.70 12.60 12.98
CA TYR A 39 1.71 12.26 11.96
C TYR A 39 0.50 11.52 12.52
N ASP A 40 0.61 10.99 13.74
CA ASP A 40 -0.46 10.25 14.39
C ASP A 40 -1.49 11.18 15.04
N LEU A 41 -2.71 10.66 15.18
CA LEU A 41 -3.75 11.33 15.94
C LEU A 41 -3.31 11.45 17.41
N PRO A 42 -3.52 12.62 18.04
CA PRO A 42 -3.16 12.82 19.42
C PRO A 42 -3.97 11.88 20.31
N ARG A 43 -3.27 11.05 21.09
CA ARG A 43 -3.86 10.12 22.04
C ARG A 43 -2.99 10.04 23.30
N PRO A 44 -3.57 9.78 24.48
CA PRO A 44 -2.78 9.44 25.65
C PRO A 44 -1.86 8.26 25.35
N THR A 45 -0.57 8.41 25.67
CA THR A 45 0.44 7.36 25.52
C THR A 45 1.14 7.11 26.84
N LEU A 46 1.74 5.95 27.00
CA LEU A 46 2.53 5.58 28.17
C LEU A 46 4.02 5.70 27.84
N HIS A 47 4.87 5.97 28.82
CA HIS A 47 6.33 6.05 28.63
C HIS A 47 6.95 4.76 28.07
N LYS A 48 6.25 3.62 28.20
CA LYS A 48 6.68 2.34 27.62
C LYS A 48 6.36 2.18 26.13
N ILE A 49 5.65 3.12 25.52
CA ILE A 49 5.34 3.10 24.09
C ILE A 49 6.37 3.96 23.38
N VAL A 50 7.14 3.36 22.49
CA VAL A 50 8.19 4.04 21.71
C VAL A 50 7.84 3.96 20.23
N ASN A 51 7.67 5.12 19.61
CA ASN A 51 7.38 5.23 18.19
C ASN A 51 8.67 5.11 17.38
N ILE A 52 8.79 4.02 16.62
CA ILE A 52 9.90 3.74 15.71
C ILE A 52 9.37 3.61 14.29
N GLY A 53 9.07 4.75 13.67
CA GLY A 53 8.57 4.81 12.30
C GLY A 53 9.58 4.30 11.28
N GLY A 54 9.07 3.73 10.20
CA GLY A 54 9.89 3.23 9.09
C GLY A 54 10.50 1.85 9.31
N LEU A 55 10.02 1.08 10.30
CA LEU A 55 10.35 -0.33 10.40
C LEU A 55 9.95 -1.05 9.10
N GLY A 56 10.86 -1.88 8.58
CA GLY A 56 10.68 -2.60 7.33
C GLY A 56 10.93 -1.76 6.07
N MET A 57 11.12 -0.45 6.19
CA MET A 57 11.62 0.36 5.07
C MET A 57 13.07 0.00 4.81
N LYS A 58 13.34 -0.71 3.72
CA LYS A 58 14.71 -0.85 3.25
C LYS A 58 15.19 0.54 2.84
N GLN A 59 16.33 1.01 3.34
CA GLN A 59 17.07 2.16 2.78
C GLN A 59 17.59 1.87 1.35
N ALA A 60 17.04 0.86 0.67
CA ALA A 60 17.55 0.32 -0.57
C ALA A 60 17.74 1.45 -1.57
N SER A 61 18.98 1.58 -2.02
CA SER A 61 19.33 2.12 -3.33
C SER A 61 18.22 1.71 -4.28
N ALA A 62 17.40 2.66 -4.72
CA ALA A 62 16.34 2.33 -5.66
C ALA A 62 17.00 1.66 -6.85
N ASN A 63 16.56 0.44 -7.14
CA ASN A 63 16.99 -0.18 -8.37
C ASN A 63 16.47 0.71 -9.50
N PRO A 64 17.25 0.91 -10.57
CA PRO A 64 16.72 1.54 -11.76
C PRO A 64 15.41 0.87 -12.14
N LEU A 65 14.36 1.67 -12.31
CA LEU A 65 13.05 1.15 -12.67
C LEU A 65 13.21 0.33 -13.97
N PRO A 66 12.64 -0.89 -14.07
CA PRO A 66 12.77 -1.69 -15.28
C PRO A 66 12.31 -0.91 -16.51
N LYS A 67 13.02 -1.11 -17.63
CA LYS A 67 12.88 -0.30 -18.84
C LYS A 67 11.44 -0.25 -19.38
N GLU A 68 10.71 -1.36 -19.22
CA GLU A 68 9.30 -1.47 -19.59
C GLU A 68 8.42 -0.41 -18.90
N TYR A 69 8.67 -0.10 -17.62
CA TYR A 69 7.93 0.94 -16.91
C TYR A 69 8.49 2.33 -17.20
N SER A 70 9.82 2.49 -17.29
CA SER A 70 10.42 3.81 -17.54
C SER A 70 9.95 4.41 -18.86
N ASP A 71 9.94 3.61 -19.93
CA ASP A 71 9.58 4.07 -21.28
C ASP A 71 8.11 4.48 -21.37
N LEU A 72 7.25 3.89 -20.54
CA LEU A 72 5.82 4.22 -20.47
C LEU A 72 5.56 5.46 -19.63
N ILE A 73 6.29 5.64 -18.53
CA ILE A 73 6.14 6.78 -17.62
C ILE A 73 6.66 8.07 -18.27
N GLU A 74 7.76 8.01 -19.02
CA GLU A 74 8.40 9.19 -19.61
C GLU A 74 7.60 9.80 -20.77
N LYS A 75 6.63 9.07 -21.33
CA LYS A 75 5.83 9.49 -22.48
C LYS A 75 4.46 10.08 -22.13
N VAL A 76 4.11 10.16 -20.85
CA VAL A 76 2.76 10.52 -20.42
C VAL A 76 2.72 11.58 -19.33
N ASP A 77 1.59 12.29 -19.27
CA ASP A 77 1.35 13.36 -18.31
C ASP A 77 1.10 12.83 -16.89
N SER A 78 0.55 11.62 -16.77
CA SER A 78 0.13 11.06 -15.49
C SER A 78 0.20 9.55 -15.45
N VAL A 79 0.49 9.03 -14.25
CA VAL A 79 0.62 7.60 -13.98
C VAL A 79 -0.09 7.27 -12.69
N VAL A 80 -0.81 6.15 -12.69
CA VAL A 80 -1.52 5.63 -11.52
C VAL A 80 -1.05 4.20 -11.27
N VAL A 81 -0.64 3.93 -10.03
CA VAL A 81 -0.35 2.57 -9.55
C VAL A 81 -1.56 2.12 -8.74
N PHE A 82 -2.16 1.00 -9.13
CA PHE A 82 -3.37 0.46 -8.51
C PHE A 82 -3.11 -0.97 -8.03
N SER A 83 -3.42 -1.25 -6.76
CA SER A 83 -3.21 -2.56 -6.13
C SER A 83 -4.17 -2.72 -4.95
N PHE A 84 -4.62 -3.95 -4.70
CA PHE A 84 -5.45 -4.33 -3.54
C PHE A 84 -4.62 -4.88 -2.36
N GLY A 85 -3.30 -4.66 -2.38
CA GLY A 85 -2.39 -5.24 -1.40
C GLY A 85 -2.26 -6.76 -1.57
N SER A 86 -1.72 -7.43 -0.55
CA SER A 86 -1.52 -8.88 -0.53
C SER A 86 -2.71 -9.67 0.01
N VAL A 87 -3.60 -9.02 0.75
CA VAL A 87 -4.71 -9.67 1.47
C VAL A 87 -5.93 -9.86 0.57
N ALA A 88 -6.25 -8.85 -0.23
CA ALA A 88 -7.41 -8.89 -1.13
C ALA A 88 -6.98 -9.34 -2.53
N ASN A 89 -7.40 -10.54 -2.91
CA ASN A 89 -7.11 -11.06 -4.24
C ASN A 89 -8.02 -10.42 -5.29
N ALA A 90 -7.44 -9.61 -6.18
CA ALA A 90 -8.14 -8.92 -7.25
C ALA A 90 -8.86 -9.87 -8.21
N THR A 91 -8.40 -11.11 -8.37
CA THR A 91 -9.02 -12.09 -9.28
C THR A 91 -10.38 -12.57 -8.78
N LEU A 92 -10.64 -12.51 -7.47
CA LEU A 92 -11.92 -12.88 -6.87
C LEU A 92 -12.98 -11.78 -7.02
N MET A 93 -12.61 -10.62 -7.54
CA MET A 93 -13.56 -9.54 -7.79
C MET A 93 -14.62 -9.98 -8.83
N PRO A 94 -15.91 -9.64 -8.63
CA PRO A 94 -16.94 -9.88 -9.64
C PRO A 94 -16.57 -9.22 -10.98
N ASN A 95 -16.94 -9.86 -12.09
CA ASN A 95 -16.56 -9.40 -13.43
C ASN A 95 -17.13 -8.01 -13.73
N GLU A 96 -18.33 -7.72 -13.23
CA GLU A 96 -18.99 -6.42 -13.39
C GLU A 96 -18.13 -5.29 -12.82
N TRP A 97 -17.44 -5.54 -11.71
CA TRP A 97 -16.58 -4.54 -11.07
C TRP A 97 -15.26 -4.39 -11.84
N LYS A 98 -14.68 -5.50 -12.29
CA LYS A 98 -13.46 -5.48 -13.12
C LYS A 98 -13.69 -4.69 -14.41
N GLU A 99 -14.83 -4.93 -15.07
CA GLU A 99 -15.25 -4.19 -16.26
C GLU A 99 -15.50 -2.71 -15.96
N ALA A 100 -16.14 -2.39 -14.84
CA ALA A 100 -16.34 -1.00 -14.41
C ALA A 100 -14.99 -0.27 -14.21
N PHE A 101 -13.99 -0.91 -13.60
CA PHE A 101 -12.65 -0.35 -13.48
C PHE A 101 -11.98 -0.14 -14.84
N MET A 102 -12.00 -1.13 -15.73
CA MET A 102 -11.42 -0.97 -17.08
C MET A 102 -12.14 0.11 -17.89
N GLY A 103 -13.47 0.17 -17.78
CA GLY A 103 -14.29 1.21 -18.37
C GLY A 103 -13.93 2.60 -17.84
N ALA A 104 -13.70 2.74 -16.54
CA ALA A 104 -13.25 3.99 -15.94
C ALA A 104 -11.84 4.38 -16.41
N PHE A 105 -10.89 3.46 -16.41
CA PHE A 105 -9.50 3.72 -16.81
C PHE A 105 -9.39 4.12 -18.29
N SER A 106 -10.20 3.51 -19.16
CA SER A 106 -10.19 3.83 -20.60
C SER A 106 -10.60 5.28 -20.92
N ARG A 107 -11.32 5.95 -20.02
CA ARG A 107 -11.72 7.37 -20.17
C ARG A 107 -10.56 8.35 -19.96
N PHE A 108 -9.39 7.88 -19.50
CA PHE A 108 -8.21 8.70 -19.24
C PHE A 108 -7.05 8.30 -20.17
N PRO A 109 -7.12 8.59 -21.47
CA PRO A 109 -6.12 8.12 -22.46
C PRO A 109 -4.72 8.73 -22.26
N LYS A 110 -4.59 9.83 -21.51
CA LYS A 110 -3.31 10.47 -21.15
C LYS A 110 -2.70 9.95 -19.84
N THR A 111 -3.34 8.97 -19.22
CA THR A 111 -2.92 8.38 -17.94
C THR A 111 -2.58 6.92 -18.15
N GLN A 112 -1.40 6.50 -17.71
CA GLN A 112 -1.01 5.08 -17.68
C GLN A 112 -1.37 4.48 -16.32
N PHE A 113 -2.07 3.35 -16.33
CA PHE A 113 -2.46 2.63 -15.12
C PHE A 113 -1.64 1.34 -15.02
N PHE A 114 -0.88 1.18 -13.94
CA PHE A 114 -0.20 -0.07 -13.60
C PHE A 114 -1.02 -0.78 -12.53
N LEU A 115 -1.69 -1.87 -12.92
CA LEU A 115 -2.58 -2.63 -12.06
C LEU A 115 -1.91 -3.96 -11.65
N ARG A 116 -1.88 -4.24 -10.34
CA ARG A 116 -1.53 -5.59 -9.88
C ARG A 116 -2.71 -6.52 -10.13
N TYR A 117 -2.56 -7.44 -11.09
CA TYR A 117 -3.59 -8.39 -11.46
C TYR A 117 -2.95 -9.69 -11.97
N GLU A 118 -3.40 -10.82 -11.42
CA GLU A 118 -2.83 -12.14 -11.71
C GLU A 118 -3.75 -13.01 -12.61
N GLY A 119 -4.95 -12.51 -12.93
CA GLY A 119 -5.95 -13.23 -13.75
C GLY A 119 -5.82 -12.95 -15.25
N SER A 120 -6.50 -13.78 -16.05
CA SER A 120 -6.57 -13.68 -17.52
C SER A 120 -8.00 -13.55 -18.06
N ASP A 121 -8.96 -13.38 -17.15
CA ASP A 121 -10.40 -13.33 -17.39
C ASP A 121 -10.91 -12.00 -17.95
N ILE A 122 -10.06 -10.97 -17.98
CA ILE A 122 -10.40 -9.63 -18.44
C ILE A 122 -9.29 -9.06 -19.32
N LYS A 123 -9.69 -8.36 -20.39
CA LYS A 123 -8.78 -7.67 -21.30
C LYS A 123 -8.61 -6.19 -20.89
N PRO A 124 -7.37 -5.72 -20.62
CA PRO A 124 -7.15 -4.32 -20.30
C PRO A 124 -7.27 -3.40 -21.53
N PRO A 125 -7.71 -2.14 -21.36
CA PRO A 125 -7.58 -1.11 -22.38
C PRO A 125 -6.11 -0.73 -22.59
N LYS A 126 -5.81 -0.03 -23.70
CA LYS A 126 -4.42 0.27 -24.14
C LYS A 126 -3.56 1.01 -23.10
N ASN A 127 -4.20 1.75 -22.19
CA ASN A 127 -3.54 2.55 -21.17
C ASN A 127 -3.48 1.86 -19.79
N VAL A 128 -3.83 0.57 -19.73
CA VAL A 128 -3.77 -0.24 -18.50
C VAL A 128 -2.82 -1.41 -18.72
N HIS A 129 -1.89 -1.58 -17.79
CA HIS A 129 -0.85 -2.60 -17.82
C HIS A 129 -1.01 -3.51 -16.59
N PHE A 130 -1.25 -4.80 -16.82
CA PHE A 130 -1.34 -5.79 -15.77
C PHE A 130 0.04 -6.32 -15.42
N SER A 131 0.30 -6.52 -14.14
CA SER A 131 1.46 -7.27 -13.66
C SER A 131 1.09 -8.09 -12.44
N GLN A 132 1.68 -9.27 -12.31
CA GLN A 132 1.57 -10.07 -11.08
C GLN A 132 2.30 -9.40 -9.91
N TRP A 133 3.40 -8.71 -10.22
CA TRP A 133 4.23 -8.01 -9.25
C TRP A 133 4.61 -6.62 -9.76
N LEU A 134 4.17 -5.59 -9.04
CA LEU A 134 4.56 -4.21 -9.33
C LEU A 134 5.76 -3.81 -8.46
N PRO A 135 6.82 -3.21 -9.03
CA PRO A 135 7.89 -2.59 -8.25
C PRO A 135 7.38 -1.29 -7.61
N GLN A 136 6.46 -1.42 -6.64
CA GLN A 136 5.67 -0.32 -6.09
C GLN A 136 6.55 0.76 -5.47
N VAL A 137 7.62 0.39 -4.76
CA VAL A 137 8.58 1.34 -4.17
C VAL A 137 9.28 2.16 -5.25
N ASP A 138 9.77 1.51 -6.31
CA ASP A 138 10.52 2.18 -7.39
C ASP A 138 9.60 3.06 -8.24
N LEU A 139 8.38 2.59 -8.54
CA LEU A 139 7.34 3.35 -9.24
C LEU A 139 6.95 4.60 -8.45
N LEU A 140 6.57 4.44 -7.17
CA LEU A 140 6.18 5.56 -6.33
C LEU A 140 7.33 6.57 -6.17
N ARG A 141 8.57 6.10 -6.04
CA ARG A 141 9.75 6.96 -5.97
C ARG A 141 9.91 7.77 -7.26
N LYS A 142 9.95 7.15 -8.44
CA LYS A 142 10.10 7.86 -9.73
C LYS A 142 9.03 8.93 -9.90
N LEU A 143 7.77 8.62 -9.56
CA LEU A 143 6.64 9.57 -9.67
C LEU A 143 6.75 10.73 -8.68
N LEU A 144 7.13 10.46 -7.42
CA LEU A 144 7.34 11.51 -6.42
C LEU A 144 8.49 12.44 -6.81
N PHE A 145 9.61 11.90 -7.31
CA PHE A 145 10.74 12.69 -7.77
C PHE A 145 10.42 13.53 -9.01
N GLN A 146 9.74 12.98 -10.02
CA GLN A 146 9.32 13.74 -11.21
C GLN A 146 8.44 14.93 -10.82
N ARG A 147 7.52 14.74 -9.87
CA ARG A 147 6.64 15.81 -9.41
C ARG A 147 7.36 16.88 -8.57
N LEU A 148 8.38 16.49 -7.80
CA LEU A 148 9.22 17.42 -7.05
C LEU A 148 10.01 18.34 -8.00
N LEU A 149 10.52 17.79 -9.10
CA LEU A 149 11.24 18.56 -10.13
C LEU A 149 10.32 19.50 -10.92
N LEU A 150 9.02 19.18 -10.99
CA LEU A 150 8.02 19.96 -11.72
C LEU A 150 7.33 21.04 -10.87
N ASN A 151 7.68 21.20 -9.58
CA ASN A 151 6.92 22.08 -8.68
C ASN A 151 7.79 22.99 -7.79
N GLU A 152 8.25 24.11 -8.37
CA GLU A 152 8.55 25.35 -7.62
C GLU A 152 7.33 26.27 -7.48
N LYS A 153 6.22 25.98 -8.17
CA LYS A 153 5.03 26.84 -8.15
C LYS A 153 3.75 26.01 -8.16
N SER A 154 3.13 25.92 -6.97
CA SER A 154 1.71 25.64 -6.74
C SER A 154 1.34 24.29 -6.11
N SER A 155 1.05 24.43 -4.82
CA SER A 155 -0.08 23.85 -4.07
C SER A 155 0.01 22.43 -3.51
N LYS A 156 -0.04 22.43 -2.17
CA LYS A 156 -0.01 21.34 -1.20
C LYS A 156 -1.18 20.34 -1.32
N GLN A 157 -2.16 20.57 -2.19
CA GLN A 157 -3.35 19.71 -2.29
C GLN A 157 -3.10 18.38 -3.00
N SER A 158 -2.09 18.33 -3.87
CA SER A 158 -1.72 17.13 -4.61
C SER A 158 -1.10 16.02 -3.75
N PHE A 159 -0.64 16.34 -2.54
CA PHE A 159 -0.03 15.40 -1.62
C PHE A 159 -1.06 14.48 -0.93
N LEU A 160 -2.31 14.91 -0.78
CA LEU A 160 -3.35 14.11 -0.10
C LEU A 160 -3.92 12.99 -0.97
N LEU A 161 -4.05 13.20 -2.28
CA LEU A 161 -4.68 12.21 -3.17
C LEU A 161 -3.81 10.94 -3.35
N PHE A 162 -2.49 11.07 -3.28
CA PHE A 162 -1.56 9.93 -3.38
C PHE A 162 -1.58 9.03 -2.14
N ARG A 163 -1.97 9.54 -0.96
CA ARG A 163 -2.05 8.74 0.27
C ARG A 163 -3.27 7.81 0.30
N SER A 164 -4.36 8.11 -0.41
CA SER A 164 -5.59 7.32 -0.31
C SER A 164 -5.54 5.98 -1.07
N ILE A 165 -4.66 5.82 -2.06
CA ILE A 165 -4.54 4.56 -2.84
C ILE A 165 -3.44 3.64 -2.28
N VAL A 166 -2.51 4.17 -1.46
CA VAL A 166 -1.35 3.41 -0.95
C VAL A 166 -1.57 2.82 0.45
N LEU A 167 -2.67 3.16 1.13
CA LEU A 167 -3.01 2.60 2.45
C LEU A 167 -3.81 1.30 2.33
N GLN A 168 -3.22 0.28 1.73
CA GLN A 168 -3.54 -1.10 2.09
C GLN A 168 -2.26 -1.76 2.60
N ARG A 169 -2.11 -1.65 3.92
CA ARG A 169 -1.27 -2.44 4.85
C ARG A 169 -0.16 -3.28 4.19
N PHE A 170 1.08 -2.86 4.43
CA PHE A 170 2.14 -3.82 4.74
C PHE A 170 1.78 -4.62 5.98
#